data_AF-A0AAV2YZK2-F1
#
_entry.id   AF-A0AAV2YZK2-F1
#
_cell.length_a   1.000
_cell.length_b   1.000
_cell.length_c   1.000
_cell.angle_alpha   90.00
_cell.angle_beta   90.00
_cell.angle_gamma   90.00
#
_symmetry.space_group_name_H-M   'P 1'
#
loop_
_entity.id
_entity.type
_entity.pdbx_description
1 polymer ?
#
loop_
_entity_poly.entity_id
_entity_poly.type
_entity_poly.pdbx_seq_one_letter_code
_entity_poly.pdbx_strand_id
1 'polypeptide(L)'
;MNVCQSHIMPPMMIFTNAKSSYEIRNVPDDVPGVCYRTGPNGWMTQRVFREYLTEKRAMRRDPLGREKAIFLDNCSGHLDESECVEELKALNAKLHFLPANATDLCLPADSFEIANIKDVWQRK
;
A
#
# COMPACT_ATOMS: atom_id res chain seq x y z
N MET A 1 20.79 -18.39 -13.93
CA MET A 1 20.14 -17.84 -12.72
C MET A 1 19.11 -16.83 -13.19
N ASN A 2 17.82 -17.04 -12.93
CA ASN A 2 16.82 -16.02 -13.18
C ASN A 2 17.01 -14.90 -12.16
N VAL A 3 17.36 -13.71 -12.61
CA VAL A 3 17.42 -12.52 -11.77
C VAL A 3 15.99 -12.10 -11.47
N CYS A 4 15.53 -12.23 -10.23
CA CYS A 4 14.30 -11.58 -9.80
C CYS A 4 14.55 -10.07 -9.80
N GLN A 5 13.99 -9.35 -10.78
CA GLN A 5 14.00 -7.89 -10.75
C GLN A 5 13.00 -7.40 -9.70
N SER A 6 13.43 -6.49 -8.84
CA SER A 6 12.55 -5.75 -7.95
C SER A 6 11.88 -4.62 -8.73
N HIS A 7 10.61 -4.36 -8.44
CA HIS A 7 9.83 -3.31 -9.08
C HIS A 7 9.04 -2.55 -8.02
N ILE A 8 9.04 -1.23 -8.13
CA ILE A 8 8.11 -0.37 -7.38
C ILE A 8 6.76 -0.48 -8.06
N MET A 9 5.76 -0.99 -7.34
CA MET A 9 4.39 -1.04 -7.83
C MET A 9 3.78 0.36 -7.81
N PRO A 10 2.81 0.66 -8.70
CA PRO A 10 2.16 1.96 -8.67
C PRO A 10 1.52 2.26 -7.30
N PRO A 11 1.70 3.48 -6.77
CA PRO A 11 1.23 3.80 -5.43
C PRO A 11 -0.28 4.05 -5.39
N MET A 12 -0.87 3.79 -4.22
CA MET A 12 -2.15 4.36 -3.84
C MET A 12 -1.90 5.59 -2.96
N MET A 13 -2.39 6.76 -3.39
CA MET A 13 -2.32 7.99 -2.61
C MET A 13 -3.51 8.10 -1.67
N ILE A 14 -3.31 8.65 -0.47
CA ILE A 14 -4.39 8.93 0.47
C ILE A 14 -4.51 10.44 0.63
N PHE A 15 -5.60 11.02 0.13
CA PHE A 15 -5.86 12.45 0.27
C PHE A 15 -6.68 12.76 1.52
N THR A 16 -6.40 13.91 2.13
CA THR A 16 -7.19 14.44 3.23
C THR A 16 -8.58 14.85 2.73
N ASN A 17 -9.62 14.23 3.27
CA ASN A 17 -11.02 14.55 3.02
C ASN A 17 -11.84 14.24 4.28
N ALA A 18 -12.38 15.27 4.93
CA ALA A 18 -13.18 15.12 6.15
C ALA A 18 -14.36 14.16 6.00
N LYS A 19 -14.95 14.07 4.80
CA LYS A 19 -16.08 13.18 4.51
C LYS A 19 -15.66 11.74 4.20
N SER A 20 -14.36 11.48 4.02
CA SER A 20 -13.85 10.19 3.55
C SER A 20 -14.51 9.71 2.25
N SER A 21 -15.05 10.64 1.45
CA SER A 21 -15.76 10.30 0.23
C SER A 21 -14.78 10.02 -0.90
N TYR A 22 -15.14 9.06 -1.74
CA TYR A 22 -14.55 8.85 -3.06
C TYR A 22 -15.71 8.89 -4.08
N GLU A 23 -15.62 9.65 -5.17
CA GLU A 23 -14.49 10.49 -5.63
C GLU A 23 -14.39 11.84 -4.89
N ILE A 24 -13.25 12.52 -4.99
CA ILE A 24 -13.12 13.95 -4.63
C ILE A 24 -13.62 14.78 -5.83
N ARG A 25 -14.53 15.72 -5.57
CA ARG A 25 -15.07 16.60 -6.61
C ARG A 25 -13.94 17.32 -7.36
N ASN A 26 -13.94 17.20 -8.69
CA ASN A 26 -12.97 17.78 -9.62
C ASN A 26 -11.53 17.23 -9.50
N VAL A 27 -11.34 16.08 -8.85
CA VAL A 27 -10.06 15.36 -8.86
C VAL A 27 -10.26 14.06 -9.63
N PRO A 28 -9.94 14.04 -10.95
CA PRO A 28 -10.09 12.84 -11.75
C PRO A 28 -9.13 11.75 -11.25
N ASP A 29 -9.60 10.50 -11.27
CA ASP A 29 -8.78 9.32 -10.95
C ASP A 29 -8.37 8.57 -12.23
N ASP A 30 -7.85 9.31 -13.21
CA ASP A 30 -7.58 8.85 -14.57
C ASP A 30 -6.07 8.72 -14.90
N VAL A 31 -5.20 8.98 -13.92
CA VAL A 31 -3.74 8.85 -14.09
C VAL A 31 -3.36 7.36 -14.22
N PRO A 32 -2.76 6.93 -15.34
CA PRO A 32 -2.42 5.51 -15.53
C PRO A 32 -1.50 4.97 -14.44
N GLY A 33 -1.91 3.84 -13.85
CA GLY A 33 -1.17 3.17 -12.79
C GLY A 33 -1.43 3.76 -11.39
N VAL A 34 -1.76 5.03 -11.26
CA VAL A 34 -2.00 5.65 -9.95
C VAL A 34 -3.48 5.50 -9.57
N CYS A 35 -3.74 5.42 -8.28
CA CYS A 35 -5.08 5.50 -7.73
C CYS A 35 -5.04 6.33 -6.44
N TYR A 36 -6.20 6.83 -6.02
CA TYR A 36 -6.31 7.47 -4.71
C TYR A 36 -7.50 6.98 -3.90
N ARG A 37 -7.34 7.09 -2.59
CA ARG A 37 -8.42 7.00 -1.60
C ARG A 37 -8.38 8.22 -0.71
N THR A 38 -9.37 8.33 0.17
CA THR A 38 -9.46 9.49 1.04
C THR A 38 -9.74 9.08 2.48
N GLY A 39 -9.23 9.87 3.41
CA GLY A 39 -9.49 9.74 4.83
C GLY A 39 -9.46 11.10 5.52
N PRO A 40 -10.02 11.25 6.72
CA PRO A 40 -10.20 12.57 7.35
C PRO A 40 -8.89 13.33 7.53
N ASN A 41 -7.81 12.59 7.76
CA ASN A 41 -6.48 13.13 8.03
C ASN A 41 -5.45 12.73 6.96
N GLY A 42 -5.86 12.06 5.87
CA GLY A 42 -4.95 11.59 4.82
C GLY A 42 -4.07 10.39 5.21
N TRP A 43 -4.41 9.67 6.29
CA TRP A 43 -3.65 8.50 6.76
C TRP A 43 -4.32 7.17 6.40
N MET A 44 -3.52 6.10 6.45
CA MET A 44 -4.02 4.74 6.42
C MET A 44 -4.98 4.50 7.59
N THR A 45 -6.13 3.91 7.30
CA THR A 45 -7.10 3.42 8.27
C THR A 45 -7.51 2.01 7.87
N GLN A 46 -8.09 1.23 8.75
CA GLN A 46 -8.58 -0.12 8.43
C GLN A 46 -9.50 -0.16 7.20
N ARG A 47 -10.36 0.85 7.03
CA ARG A 47 -11.19 1.00 5.83
C ARG A 47 -10.35 1.18 4.57
N VAL A 48 -9.40 2.12 4.60
CA VAL A 48 -8.54 2.43 3.46
C VAL A 48 -7.60 1.25 3.15
N PHE A 49 -7.18 0.50 4.15
CA PHE A 49 -6.38 -0.70 3.97
C PHE A 49 -7.16 -1.80 3.21
N ARG A 50 -8.44 -2.00 3.53
CA ARG A 50 -9.31 -2.89 2.74
C ARG A 50 -9.50 -2.38 1.31
N GLU A 51 -9.67 -1.07 1.12
CA GLU A 51 -9.74 -0.45 -0.21
C GLU A 51 -8.42 -0.64 -1.00
N TYR A 52 -7.28 -0.63 -0.31
CA TYR A 52 -5.97 -0.90 -0.89
C TYR A 52 -5.83 -2.34 -1.37
N LEU A 53 -6.27 -3.33 -0.57
CA LEU A 53 -6.24 -4.75 -0.96
C LEU A 53 -7.15 -5.06 -2.17
N THR A 54 -8.19 -4.26 -2.39
CA THR A 54 -9.17 -4.48 -3.47
C THR A 54 -8.92 -3.65 -4.73
N GLU A 55 -8.02 -2.67 -4.70
CA GLU A 55 -7.72 -1.80 -5.82
C GLU A 55 -6.72 -2.45 -6.78
N LYS A 56 -7.20 -2.89 -7.95
CA LYS A 56 -6.40 -3.65 -8.92
C LYS A 56 -5.20 -2.89 -9.48
N ARG A 57 -5.23 -1.56 -9.46
CA ARG A 57 -4.08 -0.73 -9.88
C ARG A 57 -2.92 -0.82 -8.89
N ALA A 58 -3.20 -0.93 -7.59
CA ALA A 58 -2.20 -1.04 -6.53
C ALA A 58 -1.91 -2.52 -6.16
N MET A 59 -2.96 -3.31 -5.99
CA MET A 59 -2.92 -4.71 -5.58
C MET A 59 -3.54 -5.63 -6.62
N ARG A 60 -2.69 -6.37 -7.33
CA ARG A 60 -3.08 -7.42 -8.27
C ARG A 60 -2.51 -8.77 -7.86
N ARG A 61 -3.21 -9.85 -8.22
CA ARG A 61 -2.68 -11.22 -8.09
C ARG A 61 -1.36 -11.35 -8.87
N ASP A 62 -0.47 -12.20 -8.36
CA ASP A 62 0.74 -12.56 -9.11
C ASP A 62 0.35 -13.17 -10.48
N PRO A 63 0.91 -12.69 -11.61
CA PRO A 63 0.54 -13.19 -12.94
C PRO A 63 0.81 -14.68 -13.15
N LEU A 64 1.73 -15.27 -12.38
CA LEU A 64 2.05 -16.70 -12.42
C LEU A 64 1.25 -17.52 -11.38
N GLY A 65 0.32 -16.88 -10.67
CA GLY A 65 -0.56 -17.53 -9.70
C GLY A 65 0.11 -17.91 -8.37
N ARG A 66 1.33 -17.42 -8.09
CA ARG A 66 2.04 -17.68 -6.83
C ARG A 66 1.34 -17.02 -5.64
N GLU A 67 1.53 -17.57 -4.44
CA GLU A 67 1.07 -16.94 -3.21
C GLU A 67 1.94 -15.70 -2.92
N LYS A 68 1.30 -14.54 -2.75
CA LYS A 68 1.99 -13.28 -2.46
C LYS A 68 2.16 -13.12 -0.95
N ALA A 69 3.39 -12.88 -0.50
CA ALA A 69 3.65 -12.40 0.85
C ALA A 69 3.63 -10.86 0.86
N ILE A 70 2.76 -10.26 1.68
CA ILE A 70 2.67 -8.81 1.88
C ILE A 70 3.26 -8.50 3.26
N PHE A 71 4.41 -7.83 3.29
CA PHE A 71 5.07 -7.43 4.53
C PHE A 71 4.59 -6.05 4.96
N LEU A 72 4.23 -5.90 6.23
CA LEU A 72 3.64 -4.69 6.80
C LEU A 72 4.34 -4.31 8.10
N ASP A 73 4.30 -3.03 8.44
CA ASP A 73 4.57 -2.58 9.79
C ASP A 73 3.34 -2.79 10.69
N ASN A 74 3.48 -2.45 11.97
CA ASN A 74 2.41 -2.59 12.97
C ASN A 74 1.48 -1.35 13.03
N CYS A 75 1.31 -0.63 11.93
CA CYS A 75 0.38 0.50 11.87
C CYS A 75 -1.04 0.04 12.25
N SER A 76 -1.71 0.78 13.14
CA SER A 76 -3.09 0.46 13.58
C SER A 76 -4.13 0.54 12.46
N GLY A 77 -3.77 1.13 11.31
CA GLY A 77 -4.58 1.10 10.10
C GLY A 77 -4.54 -0.23 9.35
N HIS A 78 -3.60 -1.12 9.66
CA HIS A 78 -3.50 -2.43 9.03
C HIS A 78 -4.43 -3.42 9.74
N LEU A 79 -5.23 -4.14 8.94
CA LEU A 79 -6.11 -5.20 9.42
C LEU A 79 -5.32 -6.50 9.57
N ASP A 80 -5.70 -7.34 10.52
CA ASP A 80 -5.21 -8.70 10.61
C ASP A 80 -5.78 -9.57 9.48
N GLU A 81 -5.14 -10.71 9.19
CA GLU A 81 -5.60 -11.63 8.14
C GLU A 81 -7.05 -12.10 8.35
N SER A 82 -7.44 -12.33 9.60
CA SER A 82 -8.79 -12.77 9.98
C SER A 82 -9.87 -11.74 9.65
N GLU A 83 -9.50 -10.47 9.48
CA GLU A 83 -10.41 -9.38 9.18
C GLU A 83 -10.49 -9.08 7.67
N CYS A 84 -9.62 -9.65 6.84
CA CYS A 84 -9.56 -9.41 5.39
C CYS A 84 -9.43 -10.69 4.55
N VAL A 85 -10.05 -11.78 5.03
CA VAL A 85 -9.95 -13.12 4.45
C VAL A 85 -10.36 -13.17 2.97
N GLU A 86 -11.46 -12.50 2.61
CA GLU A 86 -11.97 -12.55 1.23
C GLU A 86 -11.06 -11.77 0.26
N GLU A 87 -10.54 -10.63 0.70
CA GLU A 87 -9.60 -9.82 -0.07
C GLU A 87 -8.28 -10.57 -0.29
N LEU A 88 -7.72 -11.18 0.77
CA LEU A 88 -6.49 -11.96 0.69
C LEU A 88 -6.65 -13.21 -0.17
N LYS A 89 -7.80 -13.90 -0.07
CA LYS A 89 -8.13 -15.04 -0.92
C LYS A 89 -8.22 -14.64 -2.39
N ALA A 90 -8.87 -13.51 -2.70
CA ALA A 90 -8.94 -12.99 -4.07
C ALA A 90 -7.56 -12.63 -4.64
N LEU A 91 -6.66 -12.11 -3.80
CA LEU A 91 -5.27 -11.80 -4.17
C LEU A 91 -4.34 -13.01 -4.21
N ASN A 92 -4.75 -14.15 -3.64
CA ASN A 92 -3.87 -15.27 -3.30
C ASN A 92 -2.66 -14.78 -2.49
N ALA A 93 -2.92 -14.12 -1.36
CA ALA A 93 -1.92 -13.44 -0.56
C ALA A 93 -2.02 -13.74 0.94
N LYS A 94 -0.93 -13.48 1.66
CA LYS A 94 -0.82 -13.52 3.13
C LYS A 94 -0.13 -12.26 3.65
N LEU A 95 -0.46 -11.88 4.89
CA LEU A 95 0.13 -10.76 5.59
C LEU A 95 1.22 -11.24 6.53
N HIS A 96 2.33 -10.49 6.57
CA HIS A 96 3.43 -10.72 7.49
C HIS A 96 3.78 -9.41 8.18
N PHE A 97 3.54 -9.36 9.48
CA PHE A 97 3.91 -8.19 10.29
C PHE A 97 5.37 -8.28 10.70
N LEU A 98 6.12 -7.23 10.42
CA LEU A 98 7.50 -7.09 10.87
C LEU A 98 7.54 -6.83 12.38
N PRO A 99 8.68 -7.05 13.05
CA PRO A 99 8.85 -6.64 14.45
C PRO A 99 8.54 -5.14 14.62
N ALA A 100 7.88 -4.79 15.72
CA ALA A 100 7.60 -3.40 16.04
C ALA A 100 8.92 -2.61 16.17
N ASN A 101 8.90 -1.35 15.73
CA ASN A 101 10.04 -0.42 15.78
C ASN A 101 11.29 -0.90 15.02
N ALA A 102 11.09 -1.63 13.92
CA ALA A 102 12.19 -2.11 13.07
C ALA A 102 12.06 -1.72 11.59
N THR A 103 11.11 -0.85 11.23
CA THR A 103 10.82 -0.54 9.82
C THR A 103 12.00 0.13 9.12
N ASP A 104 12.72 1.01 9.82
CA ASP A 104 13.96 1.64 9.36
C ASP A 104 15.09 0.63 9.10
N LEU A 105 15.03 -0.56 9.72
CA LEU A 105 16.04 -1.61 9.60
C LEU A 105 15.69 -2.64 8.51
N CYS A 106 14.43 -3.06 8.44
CA CYS A 106 14.04 -4.24 7.65
C CYS A 106 12.93 -4.01 6.64
N LEU A 107 12.22 -2.87 6.65
CA LEU A 107 11.20 -2.57 5.65
C LEU A 107 11.83 -1.79 4.48
N PRO A 108 11.94 -2.38 3.27
CA PRO A 108 12.60 -1.70 2.14
C PRO A 108 11.96 -0.36 1.75
N ALA A 109 10.65 -0.23 1.97
CA ALA A 109 9.94 1.02 1.72
C ALA A 109 10.52 2.18 2.56
N ASP A 110 10.78 1.95 3.86
CA ASP A 110 11.32 2.96 4.76
C ASP A 110 12.83 3.15 4.58
N SER A 111 13.58 2.04 4.54
CA SER A 111 15.05 2.06 4.53
C SER A 111 15.65 2.45 3.17
N PHE A 112 14.86 2.38 2.10
CA PHE A 112 15.33 2.69 0.75
C PHE A 112 14.44 3.69 0.02
N GLU A 113 13.19 3.35 -0.30
CA GLU A 113 12.36 4.14 -1.22
C GLU A 113 12.02 5.53 -0.63
N ILE A 114 11.47 5.56 0.58
CA ILE A 114 11.10 6.79 1.29
C ILE A 114 12.35 7.59 1.67
N ALA A 115 13.43 6.92 2.09
CA ALA A 115 14.71 7.57 2.40
C ALA A 115 15.24 8.35 1.18
N ASN A 116 15.23 7.74 0.00
CA ASN A 116 15.64 8.39 -1.25
C ASN A 116 14.72 9.56 -1.63
N ILE A 117 13.40 9.42 -1.46
CA ILE A 117 12.45 10.53 -1.71
C ILE A 117 12.74 11.71 -0.77
N LYS A 118 12.95 11.44 0.52
CA LYS A 118 13.27 12.47 1.52
C LYS A 118 14.58 13.19 1.20
N ASP A 119 15.63 12.44 0.85
CA ASP A 119 16.93 13.01 0.47
C ASP A 119 16.81 13.94 -0.75
N VAL A 120 16.08 13.55 -1.79
CA VAL A 120 15.80 14.43 -2.94
C VAL A 120 15.04 15.69 -2.53
N TRP A 121 14.08 15.57 -1.61
CA TRP A 121 13.28 16.69 -1.15
C TRP A 121 14.08 17.69 -0.32
N GLN A 122 15.06 17.23 0.45
CA GLN A 122 15.93 18.04 1.31
C GLN A 122 17.06 18.77 0.56
N ARG A 123 17.34 18.38 -0.68
CA ARG A 123 18.36 19.04 -1.54
C ARG A 123 17.87 20.36 -2.15
N LYS A 124 16.61 20.73 -1.89
CA LYS A 124 16.03 22.03 -2.27
C LYS A 124 15.98 22.94 -1.05
#